data_AF-A0A1X7JLQ2-F1
#
_entry.id   AF-A0A1X7JLQ2-F1
#
_cell.length_a   1.000
_cell.length_b   1.000
_cell.length_c   1.000
_cell.angle_alpha   90.00
_cell.angle_beta   90.00
_cell.angle_gamma   90.00
#
_symmetry.space_group_name_H-M   'P 1'
#
loop_
_entity.id
_entity.type
_entity.pdbx_description
1 polymer ?
#
loop_
_entity_poly.entity_id
_entity_poly.type
_entity_poly.pdbx_seq_one_letter_code
_entity_poly.pdbx_strand_id
1 'polypeptide(L)' 'METMQKISFSLPTGLLRALDAERERIASETFVPVSMNSALRSVLTRALVVPKQQQNDFQPGRAG' A
#
# COMPACT_ATOMS: atom_id res chain seq x y z
N MET A 1 -21.80 13.92 0.44
CA MET A 1 -21.75 12.48 0.13
C MET A 1 -20.46 12.25 -0.64
N GLU A 2 -19.45 11.60 -0.04
CA GLU A 2 -18.21 11.28 -0.77
C GLU A 2 -18.47 10.10 -1.72
N THR A 3 -18.13 10.26 -3.00
CA THR A 3 -18.37 9.24 -4.02
C THR A 3 -17.18 8.28 -4.08
N MET A 4 -17.41 7.00 -3.76
CA MET A 4 -16.35 5.99 -3.84
C MET A 4 -16.07 5.65 -5.31
N GLN A 5 -14.93 6.09 -5.84
CA GLN A 5 -14.53 5.78 -7.21
C GLN A 5 -14.05 4.32 -7.30
N LYS A 6 -14.68 3.53 -8.19
CA LYS A 6 -14.28 2.16 -8.50
C LYS A 6 -13.18 2.18 -9.56
N ILE A 7 -12.04 1.57 -9.27
CA ILE A 7 -10.90 1.46 -10.19
C ILE A 7 -10.67 -0.02 -10.50
N SER A 8 -10.41 -0.35 -11.76
CA SER A 8 -10.08 -1.70 -12.23
C SER A 8 -8.80 -1.65 -13.05
N PHE A 9 -7.89 -2.60 -12.84
CA PHE A 9 -6.62 -2.68 -13.54
C PHE A 9 -6.14 -4.13 -13.64
N SER A 10 -5.27 -4.41 -14.63
CA SER A 10 -4.61 -5.71 -14.76
C SER A 10 -3.33 -5.75 -13.95
N LEU A 11 -3.11 -6.85 -13.23
CA LEU A 11 -1.85 -7.12 -12.54
C LEU A 11 -1.07 -8.21 -13.30
N PRO A 12 0.25 -8.07 -13.44
CA PRO A 12 1.12 -9.15 -13.87
C PRO A 12 0.93 -10.40 -13.01
N THR A 13 0.97 -11.59 -13.61
CA THR A 13 0.72 -12.87 -12.92
C THR A 13 1.66 -13.07 -11.73
N GLY A 14 2.92 -12.64 -11.83
CA GLY A 14 3.87 -12.72 -10.71
C GLY A 14 3.43 -11.89 -9.50
N LEU A 15 2.89 -10.69 -9.73
CA LEU A 15 2.38 -9.84 -8.65
C LEU A 15 1.08 -10.37 -8.05
N LEU A 16 0.21 -10.97 -8.87
CA LEU A 16 -0.99 -11.65 -8.36
C LEU A 16 -0.63 -12.82 -7.42
N ARG A 17 0.39 -13.62 -7.77
CA ARG A 17 0.88 -14.72 -6.93
C ARG A 17 1.47 -14.21 -5.62
N ALA A 18 2.28 -13.16 -5.68
CA ALA A 18 2.86 -12.55 -4.48
C ALA A 18 1.77 -11.97 -3.55
N LEU A 19 0.74 -11.35 -4.13
CA LEU A 19 -0.39 -10.81 -3.37
C LEU A 19 -1.23 -11.91 -2.71
N ASP A 20 -1.43 -13.04 -3.38
CA ASP A 20 -2.16 -14.18 -2.82
C ASP A 20 -1.38 -14.84 -1.68
N ALA A 21 -0.06 -14.99 -1.81
CA ALA A 21 0.79 -15.49 -0.73
C ALA A 21 0.75 -14.56 0.50
N GLU A 22 0.78 -13.24 0.30
CA GLU A 22 0.66 -12.27 1.40
C GLU A 22 -0.75 -12.33 2.03
N ARG A 23 -1.79 -12.53 1.22
CA ARG A 23 -3.16 -12.73 1.71
C ARG A 23 -3.27 -13.97 2.60
N GLU A 24 -2.69 -15.09 2.19
CA GLU A 24 -2.64 -16.32 2.99
C GLU A 24 -1.83 -16.14 4.27
N ARG A 25 -0.70 -15.43 4.21
CA ARG A 25 0.12 -15.10 5.38
C ARG A 25 -0.68 -14.30 6.41
N ILE A 26 -1.36 -13.22 5.98
CA ILE A 26 -2.17 -12.38 6.87
C ILE A 26 -3.36 -13.18 7.42
N ALA A 27 -4.03 -13.98 6.59
CA ALA A 27 -5.15 -14.80 7.04
C ALA A 27 -4.73 -15.83 8.11
N SER A 28 -3.54 -16.40 7.96
CA SER A 28 -2.96 -17.34 8.94
C SER A 28 -2.56 -16.65 10.25
N GLU A 29 -2.03 -15.43 10.18
CA GLU A 29 -1.61 -14.66 11.37
C GLU A 29 -2.79 -14.10 12.16
N THR A 30 -3.83 -13.68 11.46
CA THR A 30 -5.01 -13.02 12.07
C THR A 30 -6.14 -13.99 12.35
N PHE A 31 -6.06 -15.23 11.85
CA PHE A 31 -7.16 -16.21 11.83
C PHE A 31 -8.47 -15.65 11.22
N VAL A 32 -8.37 -14.63 10.37
CA VAL A 32 -9.50 -13.97 9.70
C VAL A 32 -9.35 -14.11 8.19
N PRO A 33 -10.38 -14.56 7.46
CA PRO A 33 -10.35 -14.59 6.01
C PRO A 33 -10.14 -13.18 5.43
N VAL A 34 -9.04 -12.98 4.72
CA VAL A 34 -8.73 -11.71 4.05
C VAL A 34 -9.14 -11.79 2.58
N SER A 35 -9.92 -10.81 2.12
CA SER A 35 -10.27 -10.67 0.71
C SER A 35 -9.11 -10.09 -0.10
N MET A 36 -9.04 -10.41 -1.38
CA MET A 36 -7.99 -9.89 -2.28
C MET A 36 -7.94 -8.35 -2.30
N ASN A 37 -9.11 -7.69 -2.24
CA ASN A 37 -9.19 -6.22 -2.17
C ASN A 37 -8.63 -5.66 -0.85
N SER A 38 -8.81 -6.37 0.27
CA SER A 38 -8.28 -5.96 1.57
C SER A 38 -6.76 -6.13 1.62
N ALA A 39 -6.24 -7.25 1.13
CA ALA A 39 -4.80 -7.47 0.98
C ALA A 39 -4.17 -6.41 0.07
N LEU A 40 -4.77 -6.15 -1.09
CA LEU A 40 -4.30 -5.13 -2.03
C LEU A 40 -4.29 -3.74 -1.40
N ARG A 41 -5.35 -3.35 -0.69
CA ARG A 41 -5.41 -2.06 0.00
C ARG A 41 -4.31 -1.95 1.05
N SER A 42 -4.08 -2.99 1.85
CA SER A 42 -3.01 -3.03 2.85
C SER A 42 -1.62 -2.81 2.21
N VAL A 43 -1.33 -3.52 1.13
CA VAL A 43 -0.06 -3.38 0.39
C VAL A 43 0.09 -1.98 -0.20
N LEU A 44 -0.94 -1.46 -0.88
CA LEU A 44 -0.91 -0.11 -1.46
C LEU A 44 -0.77 0.96 -0.39
N THR A 45 -1.46 0.84 0.74
CA THR A 45 -1.31 1.77 1.85
C THR A 45 0.12 1.74 2.38
N ARG A 46 0.73 0.57 2.59
CA ARG A 46 2.14 0.47 3.02
C ARG A 46 3.10 1.09 2.01
N ALA A 47 2.90 0.84 0.72
CA ALA A 47 3.76 1.35 -0.35
C ALA A 47 3.60 2.86 -0.61
N LEU A 48 2.41 3.42 -0.38
CA LEU A 48 2.12 4.84 -0.56
C LEU A 48 2.39 5.65 0.71
N VAL A 49 2.40 5.02 1.89
CA VAL A 49 2.94 5.57 3.14
C VAL A 49 4.47 5.42 3.10
N VAL A 50 5.09 5.92 2.05
CA VAL A 50 6.48 6.38 2.12
C VAL A 50 6.41 7.74 2.79
N PRO A 51 7.12 7.96 3.92
CA PRO A 51 7.00 9.21 4.64
C PRO A 51 7.40 10.37 3.73
N LYS A 52 6.55 11.40 3.65
CA LYS A 52 6.91 12.75 3.18
C LYS A 52 7.95 13.42 4.11
N GLN A 53 8.89 12.68 4.69
CA GLN A 53 9.93 13.18 5.59
C GLN A 53 11.26 13.41 4.87
N GLN A 54 11.23 13.91 3.64
CA GLN A 54 12.46 14.41 3.02
C GLN A 54 12.26 15.65 2.14
N GLN A 55 11.32 16.51 2.51
CA GLN A 55 11.18 17.83 1.90
C GLN A 55 10.85 18.87 2.97
N ASN A 56 11.74 19.12 3.96
CA ASN A 56 11.70 20.43 4.63
C ASN A 56 12.92 20.90 5.43
N ASP A 57 14.16 20.49 5.16
CA ASP A 57 15.34 21.08 5.84
C ASP A 57 16.53 21.39 4.93
N PHE A 58 16.32 21.64 3.64
CA PHE A 58 17.26 22.50 2.92
C PHE A 58 16.80 23.94 3.08
N GLN A 59 17.16 24.56 4.21
CA GLN A 59 17.21 26.02 4.34
C GLN A 59 18.61 26.48 3.85
N PRO A 60 18.78 26.91 2.58
CA PRO A 60 19.98 27.62 2.16
C PRO A 60 19.92 29.04 2.75
N GLY A 61 20.20 29.18 4.04
CA GLY A 61 19.97 30.44 4.77
C GLY A 61 20.88 30.73 5.96
N ARG A 62 21.84 29.86 6.28
CA ARG A 62 22.93 30.18 7.23
C ARG A 62 24.28 30.15 6.51
N ALA A 63 24.43 31.03 5.54
CA ALA A 63 25.74 31.57 5.18
C ALA A 63 25.79 32.97 5.81
N GLY A 64 26.45 33.05 6.96
CA GLY A 64 26.64 34.25 7.77
C GLY A 64 27.57 33.92 8.92
#